data_AF-A0AAV3ZKD5-F1
#
_entry.id   AF-A0AAV3ZKD5-F1
#
_cell.length_a   1.000
_cell.length_b   1.000
_cell.length_c   1.000
_cell.angle_alpha   90.00
_cell.angle_beta   90.00
_cell.angle_gamma   90.00
#
_symmetry.space_group_name_H-M   'P 1'
#
loop_
_entity.id
_entity.type
_entity.pdbx_description
1 polymer ?
#
loop_
_entity_poly.entity_id
_entity_poly.type
_entity_poly.pdbx_seq_one_letter_code
_entity_poly.pdbx_strand_id
1 'polypeptide(L)'
;MILLDVLPKGESVNADRYCETLDRLRHAVRRKRHATSHTAKRTKKWLERYRWDIIPHPAHNPDLAPSDFHLFGPLKRHLGGKRFEGEDGLIGEVRDWFSKLGANFFTQDIYSLLPRWQKFIALHGDYIEK
;
A
#
# COMPACT_ATOMS: atom_id res chain seq x y z
N MET A 1 1.38 -2.91 -13.04
CA MET A 1 2.68 -3.30 -12.45
C MET A 1 2.68 -2.91 -10.99
N ILE A 2 2.90 -3.86 -10.07
CA ILE A 2 2.98 -3.61 -8.63
C ILE A 2 4.45 -3.69 -8.25
N LEU A 3 4.97 -2.64 -7.61
CA LEU A 3 6.31 -2.66 -7.04
C LEU A 3 6.25 -3.28 -5.64
N LEU A 4 6.80 -4.48 -5.50
CA LEU A 4 7.06 -5.15 -4.23
C LEU A 4 8.53 -4.96 -3.85
N ASP A 5 8.78 -4.22 -2.78
CA ASP A 5 10.10 -4.01 -2.21
C ASP A 5 10.13 -4.71 -0.85
N VAL A 6 11.01 -5.71 -0.69
CA VAL A 6 11.10 -6.53 0.52
C VAL A 6 12.34 -6.13 1.29
N LEU A 7 12.16 -5.78 2.56
CA LEU A 7 13.26 -5.37 3.42
C LEU A 7 13.96 -6.59 4.05
N PRO A 8 15.28 -6.53 4.26
CA PRO A 8 15.99 -7.51 5.06
C PRO A 8 15.44 -7.56 6.49
N LYS A 9 15.54 -8.74 7.11
CA LYS A 9 15.11 -8.95 8.50
C LYS A 9 15.78 -7.96 9.45
N GLY A 10 14.97 -7.25 10.23
CA GLY A 10 15.43 -6.27 11.22
C GLY A 10 15.59 -4.85 10.70
N GLU A 11 15.43 -4.60 9.40
CA GLU A 11 15.39 -3.24 8.86
C GLU A 11 13.99 -2.63 8.91
N SER A 12 13.93 -1.31 9.14
CA SER A 12 12.69 -0.53 9.10
C SER A 12 12.72 0.46 7.93
N VAL A 13 11.55 0.76 7.37
CA VAL A 13 11.42 1.76 6.30
C VAL A 13 11.68 3.16 6.86
N ASN A 14 12.88 3.69 6.62
CA ASN A 14 13.23 5.08 6.91
C ASN A 14 12.92 6.01 5.73
N ALA A 15 13.06 7.33 5.92
CA ALA A 15 12.74 8.31 4.88
C ALA A 15 13.61 8.18 3.62
N ASP A 16 14.87 7.76 3.78
CA ASP A 16 15.84 7.68 2.70
C ASP A 16 15.53 6.51 1.78
N ARG A 17 15.35 5.33 2.37
CA ARG A 17 14.88 4.12 1.67
C ARG A 17 13.52 4.36 1.03
N TYR A 18 12.62 5.05 1.72
CA TYR A 18 11.32 5.34 1.13
C TYR A 18 11.41 6.21 -0.13
N CYS A 19 12.31 7.21 -0.14
CA CYS A 19 12.57 8.01 -1.35
C CYS A 19 13.16 7.17 -2.48
N GLU A 20 14.07 6.22 -2.18
CA GLU A 20 14.62 5.30 -3.19
C GLU A 20 13.53 4.39 -3.78
N THR A 21 12.67 3.82 -2.94
CA THR A 21 11.52 3.02 -3.39
C THR A 21 10.57 3.87 -4.24
N LEU A 22 10.39 5.16 -3.92
CA LEU A 22 9.61 6.09 -4.73
C LEU A 22 10.25 6.39 -6.09
N ASP A 23 11.58 6.50 -6.17
CA ASP A 23 12.28 6.65 -7.46
C ASP A 23 12.11 5.38 -8.33
N ARG A 24 12.22 4.19 -7.73
CA ARG A 24 11.91 2.92 -8.41
C ARG A 24 10.44 2.86 -8.85
N LEU A 25 9.53 3.29 -7.97
CA LEU A 25 8.10 3.33 -8.27
C LEU A 25 7.77 4.33 -9.38
N ARG A 26 8.45 5.47 -9.43
CA ARG A 26 8.29 6.46 -10.49
C ARG A 26 8.59 5.86 -11.86
N HIS A 27 9.63 5.04 -11.96
CA HIS A 27 9.92 4.29 -13.17
C HIS A 27 8.86 3.22 -13.47
N ALA A 28 8.08 2.81 -12.46
CA ALA A 28 7.16 1.69 -12.55
C ALA A 28 5.66 2.04 -12.72
N VAL A 29 5.11 3.11 -12.12
CA VAL A 29 3.73 3.65 -12.32
C VAL A 29 3.42 4.78 -11.31
N ARG A 30 2.60 5.76 -11.75
CA ARG A 30 2.13 6.93 -10.97
C ARG A 30 1.08 6.56 -9.89
N ARG A 31 1.28 7.12 -8.69
CA ARG A 31 0.42 7.21 -7.48
C ARG A 31 0.70 6.17 -6.37
N LYS A 32 1.02 6.64 -5.15
CA LYS A 32 1.05 5.84 -3.90
C LYS A 32 0.93 6.71 -2.64
N ARG A 33 0.48 6.09 -1.53
CA ARG A 33 0.01 6.67 -0.26
C ARG A 33 1.00 6.59 0.92
N HIS A 34 0.62 7.25 2.03
CA HIS A 34 1.37 7.53 3.27
C HIS A 34 1.61 6.34 4.22
N ALA A 35 2.81 6.31 4.81
CA ALA A 35 3.19 5.77 6.12
C ALA A 35 3.98 6.85 6.90
N THR A 36 4.41 6.59 8.14
CA THR A 36 4.98 7.62 9.05
C THR A 36 6.28 8.27 8.57
N SER A 37 7.10 7.60 7.75
CA SER A 37 8.27 8.21 7.10
C SER A 37 7.89 9.16 5.95
N HIS A 38 6.63 9.20 5.54
CA HIS A 38 6.17 9.92 4.35
C HIS A 38 5.80 11.37 4.66
N THR A 39 5.60 11.70 5.94
CA THR A 39 5.44 13.08 6.42
C THR A 39 6.79 13.75 6.72
N ALA A 40 7.90 13.01 6.62
CA ALA A 40 9.24 13.54 6.82
C ALA A 40 9.54 14.66 5.81
N LYS A 41 10.33 15.65 6.25
CA LYS A 41 10.71 16.81 5.41
C LYS A 41 11.34 16.39 4.08
N ARG A 42 12.18 15.35 4.10
CA ARG A 42 12.83 14.81 2.89
C ARG A 42 11.82 14.28 1.89
N THR A 43 10.84 13.49 2.35
CA THR A 43 9.80 12.92 1.48
C THR A 43 8.88 14.01 0.91
N LYS A 44 8.49 15.01 1.71
CA LYS A 44 7.72 16.16 1.21
C LYS A 44 8.48 16.91 0.11
N LYS A 45 9.76 17.22 0.33
CA LYS A 45 10.62 17.83 -0.70
C LYS A 45 10.73 16.99 -1.97
N TRP A 46 10.81 15.66 -1.84
CA TRP A 46 10.82 14.76 -2.99
C TRP A 46 9.48 14.84 -3.75
N LEU A 47 8.35 14.76 -3.05
CA LEU A 47 7.01 14.84 -3.67
C LEU A 47 6.77 16.18 -4.39
N GLU A 48 7.18 17.29 -3.77
CA GLU A 48 7.15 18.63 -4.37
C GLU A 48 8.02 18.71 -5.63
N ARG A 49 9.27 18.24 -5.55
CA ARG A 49 10.23 18.23 -6.67
C ARG A 49 9.66 17.51 -7.89
N TYR A 50 8.94 16.42 -7.67
CA TYR A 50 8.39 15.61 -8.76
C TYR A 50 6.93 15.91 -9.10
N ARG A 51 6.32 16.93 -8.46
CA ARG A 51 4.92 17.35 -8.67
C ARG A 51 3.92 16.20 -8.49
N TRP A 52 4.08 15.42 -7.43
CA TRP A 52 3.12 14.38 -7.08
C TRP A 52 2.03 14.94 -6.17
N ASP A 53 0.78 14.81 -6.61
CA ASP A 53 -0.37 15.19 -5.79
C ASP A 53 -0.55 14.22 -4.64
N ILE A 54 -0.62 14.77 -3.43
CA ILE A 54 -0.90 14.02 -2.21
C ILE A 54 -2.41 14.06 -1.99
N ILE A 55 -3.05 12.90 -2.05
CA ILE A 55 -4.44 12.77 -1.63
C ILE A 55 -4.47 12.87 -0.11
N PRO A 56 -5.21 13.82 0.48
CA PRO A 56 -5.38 13.89 1.93
C PRO A 56 -5.85 12.54 2.46
N HIS A 57 -5.26 12.06 3.55
CA HIS A 57 -5.68 10.82 4.18
C HIS A 57 -5.72 11.05 5.69
N PRO A 58 -6.85 10.78 6.35
CA PRO A 58 -6.94 10.94 7.80
C PRO A 58 -5.95 10.01 8.51
N ALA A 59 -5.41 10.47 9.64
CA ALA A 59 -4.46 9.68 10.42
C ALA A 59 -5.11 8.39 10.91
N HIS A 60 -4.36 7.28 10.85
CA HIS A 60 -4.76 5.99 11.42
C HIS A 60 -6.08 5.39 10.92
N ASN A 61 -6.52 5.72 9.69
CA ASN A 61 -7.73 5.12 9.11
C ASN A 61 -7.38 4.06 8.05
N PRO A 62 -7.36 2.76 8.42
CA PRO A 62 -7.11 1.66 7.48
C PRO A 62 -8.30 1.42 6.53
N ASP A 63 -9.52 1.81 6.90
CA ASP A 63 -10.72 1.55 6.09
C ASP A 63 -10.75 2.33 4.79
N LEU A 64 -9.99 3.42 4.75
CA LEU A 64 -9.80 4.24 3.56
C LEU A 64 -8.59 3.81 2.74
N ALA A 65 -7.75 2.87 3.21
CA ALA A 65 -6.53 2.41 2.55
C ALA A 65 -6.78 1.17 1.67
N PRO A 66 -6.68 1.29 0.32
CA PRO A 66 -6.86 0.17 -0.61
C PRO A 66 -6.09 -1.10 -0.22
N SER A 67 -4.84 -0.94 0.21
CA SER A 67 -4.01 -2.04 0.70
C SER A 67 -4.60 -2.76 1.91
N ASP A 68 -5.18 -2.01 2.86
CA ASP A 68 -5.64 -2.55 4.13
C ASP A 68 -7.01 -3.23 4.01
N PHE A 69 -7.94 -2.64 3.27
CA PHE A 69 -9.29 -3.19 3.15
C PHE A 69 -9.45 -4.22 2.02
N HIS A 70 -8.66 -4.15 0.95
CA HIS A 70 -8.83 -5.00 -0.23
C HIS A 70 -7.68 -6.00 -0.44
N LEU A 71 -6.43 -5.60 -0.19
CA LEU A 71 -5.27 -6.43 -0.53
C LEU A 71 -4.84 -7.39 0.58
N PHE A 72 -4.65 -6.89 1.81
CA PHE A 72 -4.08 -7.70 2.89
C PHE A 72 -5.02 -8.78 3.42
N GLY A 73 -6.33 -8.58 3.35
CA GLY A 73 -7.31 -9.60 3.75
C GLY A 73 -7.22 -10.89 2.93
N PRO A 74 -7.37 -10.81 1.59
CA PRO A 74 -7.14 -11.94 0.69
C PRO A 74 -5.74 -12.54 0.79
N LEU A 75 -4.70 -11.72 0.88
CA LEU A 75 -3.32 -12.22 1.02
C LEU A 75 -3.14 -13.04 2.30
N LYS A 76 -3.63 -12.55 3.45
CA LYS A 76 -3.59 -13.30 4.72
C LYS A 76 -4.33 -14.63 4.63
N ARG A 77 -5.48 -14.66 3.93
CA ARG A 77 -6.22 -15.92 3.69
C ARG A 77 -5.42 -16.89 2.81
N HIS A 78 -4.76 -16.39 1.77
CA HIS A 78 -3.92 -17.20 0.88
C HIS A 78 -2.68 -17.77 1.57
N LEU A 79 -2.09 -17.02 2.47
CA LEU A 79 -0.92 -17.44 3.27
C LEU A 79 -1.32 -18.26 4.50
N GLY A 80 -2.58 -18.21 4.91
CA GLY A 80 -3.10 -18.91 6.09
C GLY A 80 -2.86 -20.41 6.02
N GLY A 81 -2.29 -20.98 7.08
CA GLY A 81 -2.02 -22.41 7.18
C GLY A 81 -0.77 -22.91 6.44
N LYS A 82 -0.10 -22.06 5.65
CA LYS A 82 1.17 -22.41 4.99
C LYS A 82 2.35 -22.23 5.95
N ARG A 83 3.27 -23.19 5.93
CA ARG A 83 4.58 -23.07 6.59
C ARG A 83 5.64 -22.92 5.51
N PHE A 84 6.55 -21.97 5.72
CA PHE A 84 7.66 -21.71 4.82
C PHE A 84 8.95 -21.98 5.57
N GLU A 85 9.90 -22.67 4.92
CA GLU A 85 11.19 -23.00 5.53
C GLU A 85 12.13 -21.78 5.60
N GLY A 86 11.85 -20.73 4.83
CA GLY A 86 12.64 -19.49 4.83
C GLY A 86 11.90 -18.32 4.18
N GLU A 87 12.49 -17.13 4.30
CA GLU A 87 11.95 -15.89 3.74
C GLU A 87 11.80 -15.95 2.22
N ASP A 88 12.75 -16.58 1.52
CA ASP A 88 12.69 -16.72 0.06
C ASP A 88 11.45 -17.49 -0.41
N GLY A 89 11.06 -18.53 0.32
CA GLY A 89 9.84 -19.30 0.03
C GLY A 89 8.58 -18.46 0.22
N LEU A 90 8.53 -17.66 1.29
CA LEU A 90 7.43 -16.73 1.54
C LEU A 90 7.37 -15.63 0.45
N ILE A 91 8.52 -15.03 0.11
CA ILE A 91 8.61 -13.98 -0.91
C ILE A 91 8.19 -14.53 -2.28
N GLY A 92 8.62 -15.74 -2.61
CA GLY A 92 8.23 -16.45 -3.83
C GLY A 92 6.71 -16.64 -3.91
N GLU A 93 6.10 -17.14 -2.84
CA GLU A 93 4.65 -17.35 -2.76
C GLU A 93 3.85 -16.04 -2.87
N VAL A 94 4.32 -14.98 -2.21
CA VAL A 94 3.70 -13.65 -2.31
C VAL A 94 3.79 -13.12 -3.74
N ARG A 95 4.95 -13.25 -4.40
CA ARG A 95 5.13 -12.82 -5.80
C ARG A 95 4.23 -13.61 -6.75
N ASP A 96 4.18 -14.92 -6.60
CA ASP A 96 3.30 -15.79 -7.39
C ASP A 96 1.83 -15.40 -7.22
N TRP A 97 1.38 -15.19 -5.97
CA TRP A 97 0.03 -14.72 -5.71
C TRP A 97 -0.29 -13.39 -6.40
N PHE A 98 0.61 -12.40 -6.30
CA PHE A 98 0.44 -11.12 -7.00
C PHE A 98 0.40 -11.27 -8.52
N SER A 99 1.17 -12.20 -9.09
CA SER A 99 1.20 -12.45 -10.54
C SER A 99 -0.13 -13.00 -11.07
N LYS A 100 -0.88 -13.70 -10.21
CA LYS A 100 -2.20 -14.26 -10.51
C LYS A 100 -3.33 -13.25 -10.39
N LEU A 101 -3.07 -12.08 -9.78
CA LEU A 101 -4.09 -11.03 -9.66
C LEU A 101 -4.26 -10.31 -11.00
N GLY A 102 -5.44 -10.46 -11.60
CA GLY A 102 -5.82 -9.73 -12.80
C GLY A 102 -6.02 -8.23 -12.54
N ALA A 103 -5.95 -7.42 -13.60
CA ALA A 103 -6.16 -5.97 -13.52
C ALA A 103 -7.48 -5.59 -12.84
N ASN A 104 -8.54 -6.38 -13.05
CA ASN A 104 -9.85 -6.17 -12.43
C ASN A 104 -9.80 -6.15 -10.91
N PHE A 105 -8.91 -6.92 -10.27
CA PHE A 105 -8.75 -6.92 -8.82
C PHE A 105 -8.39 -5.53 -8.31
N PHE A 106 -7.45 -4.84 -8.97
CA PHE A 106 -7.01 -3.50 -8.60
C PHE A 106 -8.00 -2.42 -9.05
N THR A 107 -8.66 -2.62 -10.19
CA THR A 107 -9.67 -1.68 -10.67
C THR A 107 -10.88 -1.63 -9.72
N GLN A 108 -11.34 -2.79 -9.24
CA GLN A 108 -12.41 -2.87 -8.23
C GLN A 108 -12.03 -2.17 -6.93
N ASP A 109 -10.78 -2.33 -6.48
CA ASP A 109 -10.25 -1.66 -5.29
C ASP A 109 -10.38 -0.13 -5.41
N ILE A 110 -9.89 0.42 -6.53
CA ILE A 110 -9.96 1.86 -6.80
C ILE A 110 -11.42 2.35 -6.88
N TYR A 111 -12.32 1.61 -7.52
CA TYR A 111 -13.73 2.00 -7.58
C TYR A 111 -14.44 1.89 -6.24
N SER A 112 -14.07 0.93 -5.39
CA SER A 112 -14.62 0.77 -4.04
C SER A 112 -14.17 1.88 -3.07
N LEU A 113 -13.15 2.65 -3.44
CA LEU A 113 -12.67 3.78 -2.65
C LEU A 113 -13.74 4.87 -2.56
N LEU A 114 -14.41 5.21 -3.67
CA LEU A 114 -15.41 6.29 -3.68
C LEU A 114 -16.58 6.08 -2.70
N PRO A 115 -17.28 4.93 -2.68
CA PRO A 115 -18.35 4.71 -1.70
C PRO A 115 -17.82 4.63 -0.27
N ARG A 116 -16.60 4.17 -0.04
CA ARG A 116 -15.96 4.19 1.30
C ARG A 116 -15.73 5.62 1.78
N TRP A 117 -15.25 6.51 0.92
CA TRP A 117 -15.09 7.92 1.24
C TRP A 117 -16.42 8.58 1.57
N GLN A 118 -17.49 8.26 0.82
CA GLN A 118 -18.83 8.76 1.12
C GLN A 118 -19.32 8.27 2.50
N LYS A 119 -19.11 6.99 2.82
CA LYS A 119 -19.47 6.42 4.13
C LYS A 119 -18.66 7.05 5.27
N PHE A 120 -17.36 7.28 5.08
CA PHE A 120 -16.51 7.99 6.05
C PHE A 120 -17.00 9.41 6.34
N ILE A 121 -17.39 10.15 5.29
CA ILE A 121 -17.95 11.50 5.44
C ILE A 121 -19.29 11.45 6.18
N ALA A 122 -20.16 10.49 5.84
CA ALA A 122 -21.46 10.31 6.50
C ALA A 122 -21.33 9.92 7.99
N LEU A 123 -20.26 9.22 8.34
CA LEU A 123 -19.92 8.85 9.71
C LEU A 123 -19.12 9.92 10.45
N HIS A 124 -19.04 11.16 9.93
CA HIS A 124 -18.30 12.26 10.55
C HIS A 124 -16.83 11.96 10.87
N GLY A 125 -16.23 11.04 10.10
CA GLY A 125 -14.84 10.63 10.28
C GLY A 125 -14.64 9.40 11.16
N ASP A 126 -15.71 8.74 11.62
CA ASP A 126 -15.63 7.47 12.34
C ASP A 126 -15.27 6.29 11.43
N TYR A 127 -14.88 5.18 12.08
CA TYR A 127 -14.50 3.93 11.43
C TYR A 127 -15.65 3.35 10.61
N ILE A 128 -15.30 2.75 9.47
CA ILE A 128 -16.29 2.10 8.61
C ILE A 128 -16.46 0.66 9.09
N GLU A 129 -17.58 0.36 9.75
CA GLU A 129 -17.91 -1.04 10.05
C GLU A 129 -18.00 -1.87 8.76
N LYS A 130 -17.41 -3.08 8.82
CA LYS A 130 -17.29 -4.04 7.73
C LYS A 130 -18.52 -4.92 7.60
#